data_AF-A0A6M7WQS8-F1
#
_entry.id   AF-A0A6M7WQS8-F1
#
_cell.length_a   1.000
_cell.length_b   1.000
_cell.length_c   1.000
_cell.angle_alpha   90.00
_cell.angle_beta   90.00
_cell.angle_gamma   90.00
#
_symmetry.space_group_name_H-M   'P 1'
#
loop_
_entity.id
_entity.type
_entity.pdbx_description
1 polymer ?
#
loop_
_entity_poly.entity_id
_entity_poly.type
_entity_poly.pdbx_seq_one_letter_code
_entity_poly.pdbx_strand_id
1 'polypeptide(L)'
;MYRDEVVARQAAKTLDFAALYSAALNWSSIQTGFLFGIFGFVAGKNDGFIEAVKSTGEMRIFSRYMRLAMSLGFVVTIASIALMVINFAISDGSTVKYGIFCVWAFLTTWAFFSFARVAYVFGILVRTGENTTTSA
;
A
#
# COMPACT_ATOMS: atom_id res chain seq x y z
N MET A 1 -20.52 5.42 20.72
CA MET A 1 -20.99 6.29 19.61
C MET A 1 -20.60 5.68 18.25
N TYR A 2 -19.41 5.92 17.68
CA TYR A 2 -19.04 5.32 16.37
C TYR A 2 -19.07 3.77 16.33
N ARG A 3 -18.67 3.12 17.43
CA ARG A 3 -18.75 1.66 17.60
C ARG A 3 -20.16 1.12 17.30
N ASP A 4 -21.17 1.82 17.80
CA ASP A 4 -22.56 1.35 17.81
C ASP A 4 -23.24 1.57 16.45
N GLU A 5 -22.87 2.64 15.74
CA GLU A 5 -23.23 2.83 14.33
C GLU A 5 -22.65 1.74 13.42
N VAL A 6 -21.39 1.34 13.62
CA VAL A 6 -20.75 0.28 12.81
C VAL A 6 -21.44 -1.06 13.02
N VAL A 7 -21.77 -1.42 14.27
CA VAL A 7 -22.53 -2.64 14.58
C VAL A 7 -23.96 -2.56 14.03
N ALA A 8 -24.64 -1.42 14.13
CA ALA A 8 -25.98 -1.23 13.56
C ALA A 8 -25.99 -1.34 12.02
N ARG A 9 -25.00 -0.74 11.34
CA ARG A 9 -24.84 -0.84 9.87
C ARG A 9 -24.45 -2.24 9.40
N GLN A 10 -23.70 -3.00 10.21
CA GLN A 10 -23.44 -4.42 9.99
C GLN A 10 -24.71 -5.27 10.15
N ALA A 11 -25.48 -5.04 11.23
CA ALA A 11 -26.76 -5.72 11.46
C ALA A 11 -27.79 -5.43 10.37
N ALA A 12 -27.79 -4.21 9.82
CA ALA A 12 -28.57 -3.80 8.65
C ALA A 12 -28.07 -4.38 7.31
N LYS A 13 -27.04 -5.24 7.30
CA LYS A 13 -26.35 -5.78 6.11
C LYS A 13 -25.80 -4.73 5.13
N THR A 14 -25.71 -3.46 5.53
CA THR A 14 -25.16 -2.39 4.69
C THR A 14 -23.62 -2.37 4.66
N LEU A 15 -22.97 -3.05 5.60
CA LEU A 15 -21.52 -3.24 5.64
C LEU A 15 -21.16 -4.72 5.55
N ASP A 16 -20.66 -5.13 4.39
CA ASP A 16 -20.01 -6.42 4.19
C ASP A 16 -18.49 -6.29 4.44
N PHE A 17 -18.04 -6.80 5.58
CA PHE A 17 -16.63 -6.81 5.95
C PHE A 17 -15.80 -7.76 5.08
N ALA A 18 -16.37 -8.86 4.56
CA ALA A 18 -15.64 -9.76 3.66
C ALA A 18 -15.38 -9.08 2.31
N ALA A 19 -16.35 -8.34 1.78
CA ALA A 19 -16.15 -7.47 0.61
C ALA A 19 -15.11 -6.37 0.88
N LEU A 20 -15.12 -5.75 2.06
CA LEU A 20 -14.14 -4.73 2.45
C LEU A 20 -12.70 -5.29 2.51
N TYR A 21 -12.49 -6.43 3.18
CA TYR A 21 -11.19 -7.09 3.25
C TYR A 21 -10.73 -7.59 1.88
N SER A 22 -11.65 -8.04 1.03
CA SER A 22 -11.37 -8.44 -0.37
C SER A 22 -10.94 -7.25 -1.23
N ALA A 23 -11.61 -6.10 -1.12
CA ALA A 23 -11.23 -4.88 -1.83
C ALA A 23 -9.82 -4.41 -1.41
N ALA A 24 -9.51 -4.41 -0.11
CA ALA A 24 -8.19 -4.06 0.40
C ALA A 24 -7.10 -5.04 -0.04
N LEU A 25 -7.40 -6.35 -0.08
CA LEU A 25 -6.50 -7.40 -0.56
C LEU A 25 -6.17 -7.22 -2.06
N ASN A 26 -7.19 -7.03 -2.89
CA ASN A 26 -7.03 -6.77 -4.33
C ASN A 26 -6.21 -5.50 -4.58
N TRP A 27 -6.49 -4.43 -3.83
CA TRP A 27 -5.73 -3.18 -3.92
C TRP A 27 -4.26 -3.34 -3.50
N SER A 28 -3.97 -4.03 -2.39
CA SER A 28 -2.61 -4.30 -1.94
C SER A 28 -1.81 -5.15 -2.94
N SER A 29 -2.47 -6.08 -3.63
CA SER A 29 -1.88 -6.86 -4.73
C SER A 29 -1.43 -5.96 -5.89
N ILE A 30 -2.31 -5.05 -6.35
CA ILE A 30 -2.00 -4.07 -7.40
C ILE A 30 -0.81 -3.18 -6.98
N GLN A 31 -0.83 -2.67 -5.76
CA GLN A 31 0.27 -1.84 -5.23
C GLN A 31 1.60 -2.58 -5.21
N THR A 32 1.59 -3.84 -4.74
CA THR A 32 2.79 -4.67 -4.66
C THR A 32 3.35 -4.95 -6.05
N GLY A 33 2.51 -5.35 -7.01
CA GLY A 33 2.92 -5.58 -8.41
C GLY A 33 3.51 -4.33 -9.08
N PHE A 34 2.89 -3.16 -8.87
CA PHE A 34 3.41 -1.89 -9.39
C PHE A 34 4.76 -1.49 -8.78
N LEU A 35 4.94 -1.66 -7.46
CA LEU A 35 6.21 -1.39 -6.78
C LEU A 35 7.32 -2.35 -7.25
N PHE A 36 7.01 -3.63 -7.48
CA PHE A 36 7.95 -4.56 -8.11
C PHE A 36 8.30 -4.16 -9.54
N GLY A 37 7.34 -3.67 -10.33
CA GLY A 37 7.57 -3.12 -11.66
C GLY A 37 8.54 -1.94 -11.66
N ILE A 38 8.32 -0.96 -10.78
CA ILE A 38 9.26 0.17 -10.59
C ILE A 38 10.64 -0.34 -10.17
N PHE A 39 10.70 -1.24 -9.18
CA PHE A 39 11.95 -1.78 -8.69
C PHE A 39 12.74 -2.51 -9.79
N GLY A 40 12.05 -3.32 -10.60
CA GLY A 40 12.64 -4.01 -11.76
C GLY A 40 13.13 -3.06 -12.83
N PHE A 41 12.37 -2.02 -13.16
CA PHE A 41 12.77 -0.96 -14.11
C PHE A 41 14.03 -0.20 -13.63
N VAL A 42 14.04 0.22 -12.35
CA VAL A 42 15.19 0.90 -11.73
C VAL A 42 16.42 -0.02 -11.62
N ALA A 43 16.22 -1.30 -11.31
CA ALA A 43 17.31 -2.27 -11.21
C ALA A 43 17.90 -2.62 -12.58
N GLY A 44 17.05 -2.86 -13.58
CA GLY A 44 17.44 -3.28 -14.93
C GLY A 44 17.93 -2.16 -15.85
N LYS A 45 17.55 -0.90 -15.61
CA LYS A 45 18.08 0.23 -16.39
C LYS A 45 19.53 0.51 -15.98
N ASN A 46 20.43 0.32 -16.95
CA ASN A 46 21.88 0.51 -16.84
C ASN A 46 22.37 1.54 -17.87
N ASP A 47 21.53 2.52 -18.20
CA ASP A 47 21.85 3.60 -19.14
C ASP A 47 21.16 4.92 -18.71
N GLY A 48 21.86 6.04 -18.93
CA GLY A 48 21.33 7.39 -18.82
C GLY A 48 21.09 7.89 -17.38
N PHE A 49 20.18 8.87 -17.23
CA PHE A 49 19.93 9.58 -15.95
C PHE A 49 19.67 8.65 -14.75
N ILE A 50 18.99 7.52 -14.96
CA ILE A 50 18.70 6.56 -13.87
C ILE A 50 19.98 5.87 -13.38
N GLU A 51 20.95 5.58 -14.25
CA GLU A 51 22.24 5.01 -13.83
C GLU A 51 23.09 6.06 -13.10
N ALA A 52 23.18 7.27 -13.67
CA ALA A 52 23.90 8.40 -13.06
C ALA A 52 23.41 8.73 -11.64
N VAL A 53 22.11 8.57 -11.38
CA VAL A 53 21.48 8.80 -10.08
C VAL A 53 21.42 7.53 -9.20
N LYS A 54 21.64 6.32 -9.76
CA LYS A 54 21.58 5.01 -9.06
C LYS A 54 22.54 4.91 -7.87
N SER A 55 23.68 5.58 -7.97
CA SER A 55 24.76 5.60 -6.98
C SER A 55 24.57 6.65 -5.87
N THR A 56 23.61 7.58 -6.00
CA THR A 56 23.47 8.70 -5.05
C THR A 56 22.68 8.31 -3.79
N GLY A 57 22.87 9.10 -2.72
CA GLY A 57 22.23 8.86 -1.44
C GLY A 57 20.69 8.93 -1.50
N GLU A 58 20.17 9.83 -2.31
CA GLU A 58 18.74 10.06 -2.54
C GLU A 58 18.08 8.83 -3.15
N MET A 59 18.72 8.20 -4.14
CA MET A 59 18.20 7.00 -4.81
C MET A 59 18.26 5.75 -3.91
N ARG A 60 19.26 5.68 -3.02
CA ARG A 60 19.32 4.67 -1.95
C ARG A 60 18.20 4.87 -0.92
N ILE A 61 17.87 6.11 -0.59
CA ILE A 61 16.74 6.47 0.29
C ILE A 61 15.40 6.11 -0.39
N PHE A 62 15.20 6.47 -1.66
CA PHE A 62 14.02 6.08 -2.44
C PHE A 62 13.86 4.56 -2.50
N SER A 63 14.94 3.82 -2.78
CA SER A 63 14.96 2.36 -2.78
C SER A 63 14.60 1.75 -1.42
N ARG A 64 14.98 2.39 -0.31
CA ARG A 64 14.57 1.98 1.04
C ARG A 64 13.08 2.23 1.27
N TYR A 65 12.54 3.37 0.85
CA TYR A 65 11.10 3.64 0.92
C TYR A 65 10.27 2.68 0.06
N MET A 66 10.74 2.32 -1.14
CA MET A 66 10.13 1.26 -1.97
C MET A 66 10.02 -0.06 -1.22
N ARG A 67 11.12 -0.54 -0.62
CA ARG A 67 11.12 -1.80 0.13
C ARG A 67 10.20 -1.74 1.35
N LEU A 68 10.20 -0.63 2.10
CA LEU A 68 9.30 -0.43 3.23
C LEU A 68 7.83 -0.40 2.80
N ALA A 69 7.49 0.24 1.68
CA ALA A 69 6.14 0.25 1.12
C ALA A 69 5.70 -1.17 0.67
N MET A 70 6.59 -1.93 0.01
CA MET A 70 6.33 -3.34 -0.34
C MET A 70 6.11 -4.21 0.91
N SER A 71 6.95 -4.07 1.95
CA SER A 71 6.76 -4.79 3.21
C SER A 71 5.45 -4.41 3.93
N LEU A 72 5.07 -3.13 3.92
CA LEU A 72 3.79 -2.67 4.47
C LEU A 72 2.59 -3.25 3.71
N GLY A 73 2.63 -3.23 2.37
CA GLY A 73 1.60 -3.87 1.54
C GLY A 73 1.48 -5.37 1.84
N PHE A 74 2.61 -6.08 1.95
CA PHE A 74 2.63 -7.50 2.30
C PHE A 74 2.05 -7.80 3.69
N VAL A 75 2.35 -6.97 4.69
CA VAL A 75 1.76 -7.08 6.05
C VAL A 75 0.24 -6.83 6.01
N VAL A 76 -0.22 -5.82 5.26
CA VAL A 76 -1.66 -5.56 5.06
C VAL A 76 -2.34 -6.71 4.33
N THR A 77 -1.69 -7.32 3.33
CA THR A 77 -2.17 -8.51 2.61
C THR A 77 -2.38 -9.69 3.57
N ILE A 78 -1.37 -10.04 4.38
CA ILE A 78 -1.48 -11.13 5.37
C ILE A 78 -2.58 -10.83 6.40
N ALA A 79 -2.63 -9.61 6.93
CA ALA A 79 -3.65 -9.21 7.89
C ALA A 79 -5.07 -9.28 7.30
N SER A 80 -5.25 -8.88 6.04
CA SER A 80 -6.55 -8.92 5.35
C SER A 80 -6.99 -10.37 5.08
N ILE A 81 -6.06 -11.26 4.69
CA ILE A 81 -6.33 -12.70 4.55
C ILE A 81 -6.74 -13.31 5.89
N ALA A 82 -6.00 -13.01 6.97
CA ALA A 82 -6.33 -13.53 8.31
C ALA A 82 -7.73 -13.08 8.79
N LEU A 83 -8.07 -11.81 8.62
CA LEU A 83 -9.40 -11.27 8.97
C LEU A 83 -10.53 -11.87 8.12
N MET A 84 -10.27 -12.18 6.86
CA MET A 84 -11.21 -12.85 5.96
C MET A 84 -11.43 -14.31 6.35
N VAL A 85 -10.36 -15.08 6.62
CA VAL A 85 -10.42 -16.51 7.00
C VAL A 85 -11.13 -16.71 8.35
N ILE A 86 -10.90 -15.81 9.32
CA ILE A 86 -11.56 -15.85 10.63
C ILE A 86 -13.04 -15.41 10.54
N ASN A 87 -13.50 -14.94 9.37
CA ASN A 87 -14.84 -14.42 9.11
C ASN A 87 -15.24 -13.37 10.17
N PHE A 88 -14.36 -12.37 10.32
CA PHE A 88 -14.29 -11.52 11.50
C PHE A 88 -15.47 -10.52 11.60
N ALA A 89 -16.59 -11.00 12.13
CA ALA A 89 -17.77 -10.22 12.41
C ALA A 89 -17.65 -9.44 13.75
N ILE A 90 -17.96 -8.14 13.71
CA ILE A 90 -18.09 -7.28 14.90
C ILE A 90 -19.51 -7.42 15.51
N SER A 91 -20.04 -8.65 15.62
CA SER A 91 -21.41 -8.89 16.10
C SER A 91 -21.60 -8.61 17.60
N ASP A 92 -20.60 -8.95 18.44
CA ASP A 92 -20.82 -9.10 19.89
C ASP A 92 -20.38 -7.87 20.71
N GLY A 93 -20.12 -6.73 20.06
CA GLY A 93 -19.72 -5.50 20.77
C GLY A 93 -18.38 -5.59 21.53
N SER A 94 -17.53 -6.57 21.24
CA SER A 94 -16.20 -6.69 21.87
C SER A 94 -15.28 -5.54 21.45
N THR A 95 -14.84 -4.73 22.42
CA THR A 95 -13.92 -3.61 22.21
C THR A 95 -12.59 -4.06 21.58
N VAL A 96 -12.14 -5.29 21.88
CA VAL A 96 -10.94 -5.89 21.28
C VAL A 96 -11.13 -6.09 19.77
N LYS A 97 -12.30 -6.59 19.34
CA LYS A 97 -12.59 -6.80 17.91
C LYS A 97 -12.56 -5.47 17.13
N TYR A 98 -13.17 -4.43 17.71
CA TYR A 98 -13.15 -3.08 17.12
C TYR A 98 -11.73 -2.48 17.05
N GLY A 99 -10.92 -2.67 18.11
CA GLY A 99 -9.52 -2.22 18.11
C GLY A 99 -8.67 -2.84 17.01
N ILE A 100 -8.81 -4.15 16.77
CA ILE A 100 -8.12 -4.86 15.68
C ILE A 100 -8.52 -4.27 14.31
N PHE A 101 -9.82 -4.02 14.10
CA PHE A 101 -10.30 -3.38 12.87
C PHE A 101 -9.73 -1.98 12.66
N CYS A 102 -9.69 -1.14 13.71
CA CYS A 102 -9.09 0.19 13.63
C CYS A 102 -7.60 0.17 13.31
N VAL A 103 -6.83 -0.76 13.90
CA VAL A 103 -5.40 -0.93 13.58
C VAL A 103 -5.20 -1.40 12.14
N TRP A 104 -6.00 -2.37 11.67
CA TRP A 104 -5.97 -2.83 10.29
C TRP A 104 -6.32 -1.71 9.28
N ALA A 105 -7.36 -0.92 9.57
CA ALA A 105 -7.76 0.20 8.73
C ALA A 105 -6.65 1.27 8.67
N PHE A 106 -6.06 1.62 9.83
CA PHE A 106 -4.92 2.53 9.90
C PHE A 106 -3.73 2.03 9.09
N LEU A 107 -3.35 0.75 9.21
CA LEU A 107 -2.28 0.14 8.43
C LEU A 107 -2.56 0.17 6.92
N THR A 108 -3.81 -0.09 6.52
CA THR A 108 -4.24 -0.06 5.11
C THR A 108 -4.11 1.36 4.53
N THR A 109 -4.60 2.37 5.26
CA THR A 109 -4.46 3.78 4.87
C THR A 109 -3.00 4.24 4.88
N TRP A 110 -2.20 3.78 5.84
CA TRP A 110 -0.77 4.11 5.91
C TRP A 110 0.03 3.49 4.75
N ALA A 111 -0.28 2.24 4.37
CA ALA A 111 0.26 1.60 3.18
C ALA A 111 -0.13 2.35 1.90
N PHE A 112 -1.38 2.83 1.79
CA PHE A 112 -1.83 3.68 0.69
C PHE A 112 -1.01 4.96 0.55
N PHE A 113 -0.82 5.74 1.62
CA PHE A 113 0.00 6.95 1.58
C PHE A 113 1.48 6.67 1.30
N SER A 114 2.01 5.57 1.83
CA SER A 114 3.39 5.13 1.57
C SER A 114 3.61 4.80 0.09
N PHE A 115 2.65 4.09 -0.53
CA PHE A 115 2.63 3.82 -1.97
C PHE A 115 2.51 5.10 -2.79
N ALA A 116 1.56 5.99 -2.46
CA ALA A 116 1.34 7.23 -3.20
C ALA A 116 2.59 8.12 -3.23
N ARG A 117 3.31 8.20 -2.10
CA ARG A 117 4.61 8.90 -2.01
C ARG A 117 5.66 8.31 -2.95
N VAL A 118 5.77 6.98 -3.02
CA VAL A 118 6.72 6.30 -3.91
C VAL A 118 6.36 6.52 -5.38
N ALA A 119 5.08 6.37 -5.74
CA ALA A 119 4.59 6.61 -7.09
C ALA A 119 4.83 8.07 -7.55
N TYR A 120 4.62 9.05 -6.66
CA TYR A 120 4.88 10.47 -6.94
C TYR A 120 6.36 10.76 -7.21
N VAL A 121 7.26 10.25 -6.34
CA VAL A 121 8.72 10.42 -6.52
C VAL A 121 9.20 9.71 -7.80
N PHE A 122 8.67 8.53 -8.11
CA PHE A 122 8.97 7.84 -9.37
C PHE A 122 8.52 8.64 -10.59
N GLY A 123 7.30 9.21 -10.58
CA GLY A 123 6.79 10.04 -11.68
C GLY A 123 7.65 11.28 -11.94
N ILE A 124 8.18 11.92 -10.89
CA ILE A 124 9.18 13.00 -11.03
C ILE A 124 10.46 12.46 -11.68
N LEU A 125 11.01 11.35 -11.17
CA LEU A 125 12.27 10.77 -11.63
C LEU A 125 12.24 10.38 -13.11
N VAL A 126 11.12 9.81 -13.58
CA VAL A 126 10.91 9.50 -15.02
C VAL A 126 10.86 10.78 -15.85
N ARG A 127 10.04 11.77 -15.45
CA ARG A 127 9.90 13.05 -16.16
C ARG A 127 11.22 13.82 -16.25
N THR A 128 12.04 13.84 -15.21
CA THR A 128 13.36 14.49 -15.25
C THR A 128 14.31 13.76 -16.21
N GLY A 129 14.22 12.42 -16.27
CA GLY A 129 15.00 11.61 -17.20
C GLY A 129 14.76 11.98 -18.67
N GLU A 130 13.49 12.15 -19.09
CA GLU A 130 13.14 12.50 -20.48
C GLU A 130 13.67 13.88 -20.91
N ASN A 131 13.55 14.89 -20.03
CA ASN A 131 14.02 16.25 -20.30
C ASN A 131 15.55 16.33 -20.46
N THR A 132 16.31 15.39 -19.87
CA THR A 132 17.77 15.39 -19.98
C THR A 132 18.24 14.85 -21.33
N THR A 133 17.45 13.98 -21.97
CA THR A 133 17.72 13.39 -23.29
C THR A 133 17.33 14.28 -24.47
N THR A 134 16.63 15.39 -24.25
CA THR A 134 16.23 16.34 -25.32
C THR A 134 17.19 17.54 -25.48
N SER A 135 18.20 17.63 -24.62
CA SER A 135 19.18 18.73 -24.57
C SER A 135 20.61 18.30 -24.93
N ALA A 136 20.75 17.21 -25.70
CA ALA A 136 21.99 16.67 -26.23
C ALA A 136 21.85 16.44 -27.75
#